data_AF-A0A317PTM0-F1
#
_entry.id   AF-A0A317PTM0-F1
#
_cell.length_a   1.000
_cell.length_b   1.000
_cell.length_c   1.000
_cell.angle_alpha   90.00
_cell.angle_beta   90.00
_cell.angle_gamma   90.00
#
_symmetry.space_group_name_H-M   'P 1'
#
loop_
_entity.id
_entity.type
_entity.pdbx_description
1 polymer ?
#
loop_
_entity_poly.entity_id
_entity_poly.type
_entity_poly.pdbx_seq_one_letter_code
_entity_poly.pdbx_strand_id
1 'polypeptide(L)'
;MPSATTAATGPGHERARGRPYTFATVTGRALLLHPERPAGEIDLHADVAEALARICRSAGHVPGGVYSVAQHAVLMCDAAMQETGDAYLSAACLLHGRRAAVLGDATPEARRFFGISAST
;
A
#
# COMPACT_ATOMS: atom_id res chain seq x y z
N MET A 1 43.52 16.12 27.96
CA MET A 1 43.33 15.88 26.51
C MET A 1 42.44 14.65 26.37
N PRO A 2 41.13 14.76 26.10
CA PRO A 2 40.34 13.58 25.78
C PRO A 2 40.52 13.24 24.30
N SER A 3 41.16 12.10 24.02
CA SER A 3 41.22 11.50 22.69
C SER A 3 39.84 10.97 22.29
N ALA A 4 39.51 11.17 21.01
CA ALA A 4 38.25 10.82 20.40
C ALA A 4 37.91 9.33 20.57
N THR A 5 36.77 9.05 21.23
CA THR A 5 36.07 7.79 21.07
C THR A 5 35.46 7.78 19.67
N THR A 6 36.09 7.05 18.75
CA THR A 6 35.50 6.64 17.49
C THR A 6 34.24 5.86 17.80
N ALA A 7 33.08 6.50 17.62
CA ALA A 7 31.81 5.81 17.59
C ALA A 7 31.90 4.77 16.48
N ALA A 8 31.87 3.49 16.85
CA ALA A 8 31.78 2.39 15.91
C ALA A 8 30.53 2.62 15.06
N THR A 9 30.75 3.02 13.80
CA THR A 9 29.76 2.93 12.73
C THR A 9 29.26 1.49 12.75
N GLY A 10 28.04 1.30 13.22
CA GLY A 10 27.37 0.01 13.17
C GLY A 10 27.43 -0.54 11.74
N PRO A 11 27.46 -1.87 11.56
CA PRO A 11 27.71 -2.47 10.27
C PRO A 11 26.72 -1.89 9.26
N GLY A 12 27.27 -1.13 8.31
CA GLY A 12 26.53 -0.70 7.14
C GLY A 12 25.98 -1.95 6.49
N HIS A 13 24.67 -1.96 6.27
CA HIS A 13 24.01 -2.92 5.40
C HIS A 13 24.58 -2.71 3.98
N GLU A 14 25.74 -3.30 3.75
CA GLU A 14 26.33 -3.45 2.44
C GLU A 14 25.46 -4.49 1.73
N ARG A 15 24.64 -3.96 0.82
CA ARG A 15 23.59 -4.65 0.08
C ARG A 15 24.15 -5.91 -0.57
N ALA A 16 23.88 -7.07 0.02
CA ALA A 16 23.90 -8.31 -0.73
C ALA A 16 23.00 -8.11 -1.96
N ARG A 17 23.50 -8.40 -3.16
CA ARG A 17 22.70 -8.44 -4.40
C ARG A 17 21.72 -9.61 -4.32
N GLY A 18 20.78 -9.53 -3.38
CA GLY A 18 19.69 -10.46 -3.17
C GLY A 18 18.69 -10.30 -4.30
N ARG A 19 18.04 -11.41 -4.67
CA ARG A 19 17.01 -11.42 -5.71
C ARG A 19 15.99 -10.31 -5.43
N PRO A 20 15.57 -9.54 -6.44
CA PRO A 20 14.54 -8.53 -6.25
C PRO A 20 13.27 -9.18 -5.69
N TYR A 21 12.70 -8.57 -4.66
CA TYR A 21 11.40 -8.98 -4.13
C TYR A 21 10.35 -8.70 -5.20
N THR A 22 9.79 -9.76 -5.77
CA THR A 22 8.81 -9.69 -6.86
C THR A 22 7.64 -10.61 -6.55
N PHE A 23 6.46 -10.28 -7.07
CA PHE A 23 5.30 -11.16 -7.06
C PHE A 23 4.59 -11.11 -8.41
N ALA A 24 3.92 -12.21 -8.77
CA ALA A 24 3.15 -12.28 -9.99
C ALA A 24 1.77 -11.64 -9.80
N THR A 25 1.33 -10.89 -10.79
CA THR A 25 0.00 -10.29 -10.85
C THR A 25 -0.94 -11.15 -11.70
N VAL A 26 -2.25 -10.85 -11.70
CA VAL A 26 -3.24 -11.63 -12.46
C VAL A 26 -3.02 -11.52 -13.98
N THR A 27 -2.45 -10.42 -14.45
CA THR A 27 -2.05 -10.25 -15.86
C THR A 27 -0.76 -11.00 -16.22
N GLY A 28 -0.14 -11.70 -15.27
CA GLY A 28 1.10 -12.44 -15.48
C GLY A 28 2.37 -11.58 -15.39
N ARG A 29 2.25 -10.29 -15.05
CA ARG A 29 3.42 -9.40 -14.85
C ARG A 29 4.08 -9.70 -13.50
N ALA A 30 5.42 -9.65 -13.47
CA ALA A 30 6.19 -9.72 -12.23
C ALA A 30 6.42 -8.31 -11.68
N LEU A 31 5.72 -7.96 -10.60
CA LEU A 31 5.81 -6.62 -10.03
C LEU A 31 6.94 -6.52 -9.03
N LEU A 32 7.83 -5.54 -9.22
CA LEU A 32 8.93 -5.25 -8.31
C LEU A 32 8.44 -4.52 -7.05
N LEU A 33 8.75 -5.07 -5.88
CA LEU A 33 8.55 -4.44 -4.58
C LEU A 33 9.73 -3.51 -4.27
N HIS A 34 9.79 -2.38 -4.97
CA HIS A 34 10.79 -1.33 -4.78
C HIS A 34 10.12 0.04 -4.62
N PRO A 35 10.60 0.92 -3.72
CA PRO A 35 10.01 2.25 -3.51
C PRO A 35 10.00 3.12 -4.77
N GLU A 36 11.04 3.02 -5.61
CA GLU A 36 11.18 3.79 -6.85
C GLU A 36 10.72 3.01 -8.09
N ARG A 37 9.65 2.21 -7.96
CA ARG A 37 9.11 1.46 -9.09
C ARG A 37 8.65 2.40 -10.21
N PRO A 38 8.93 2.10 -11.50
CA PRO A 38 8.38 2.86 -12.61
C PRO A 38 6.85 2.92 -12.60
N ALA A 39 6.31 4.06 -13.01
CA ALA A 39 4.89 4.21 -13.30
C ALA A 39 4.53 3.38 -14.54
N GLY A 40 3.34 2.77 -14.55
CA GLY A 40 2.81 2.03 -15.72
C GLY A 40 3.05 0.51 -15.74
N GLU A 41 3.84 -0.05 -14.81
CA GLU A 41 4.06 -1.52 -14.75
C GLU A 41 2.86 -2.31 -14.18
N ILE A 42 1.88 -1.63 -13.58
CA ILE A 42 0.70 -2.25 -12.95
C ILE A 42 -0.58 -1.87 -13.69
N ASP A 43 -1.43 -2.86 -13.98
CA ASP A 43 -2.75 -2.61 -14.53
C ASP A 43 -3.71 -2.15 -13.42
N LEU A 44 -4.28 -0.96 -13.55
CA LEU A 44 -5.23 -0.46 -12.54
C LEU A 44 -6.55 -1.25 -12.55
N HIS A 45 -6.97 -1.75 -13.70
CA HIS A 45 -8.23 -2.48 -13.84
C HIS A 45 -8.06 -3.95 -13.45
N ALA A 46 -7.06 -4.62 -14.01
CA ALA A 46 -6.88 -6.04 -13.78
C ALA A 46 -6.06 -6.35 -12.52
N ASP A 47 -4.92 -5.69 -12.29
CA ASP A 47 -4.03 -6.06 -11.18
C ASP A 47 -4.44 -5.39 -9.86
N VAL A 48 -4.93 -4.15 -9.92
CA VAL A 48 -5.32 -3.39 -8.72
C VAL A 48 -6.76 -3.67 -8.33
N ALA A 49 -7.75 -3.38 -9.19
CA ALA A 49 -9.16 -3.47 -8.78
C ALA A 49 -9.55 -4.89 -8.34
N GLU A 50 -9.07 -5.90 -9.06
CA GLU A 50 -9.32 -7.32 -8.77
C GLU A 50 -8.70 -7.76 -7.44
N ALA A 51 -7.49 -7.29 -7.12
CA ALA A 51 -6.86 -7.54 -5.83
C ALA A 51 -7.61 -6.83 -4.69
N LEU A 52 -7.93 -5.54 -4.86
CA LEU A 52 -8.65 -4.74 -3.87
C LEU A 52 -10.05 -5.28 -3.58
N ALA A 53 -10.71 -5.91 -4.55
CA ALA A 53 -12.01 -6.53 -4.38
C ALA A 53 -11.99 -7.73 -3.41
N ARG A 54 -10.83 -8.38 -3.24
CA ARG A 54 -10.65 -9.55 -2.37
C ARG A 54 -10.07 -9.22 -1.00
N ILE A 55 -9.32 -8.13 -0.89
CA ILE A 55 -8.67 -7.76 0.37
C ILE A 55 -9.73 -7.22 1.33
N CYS A 56 -9.86 -7.86 2.49
CA CYS A 56 -10.77 -7.43 3.54
C CYS A 56 -10.23 -6.23 4.31
N ARG A 57 -11.11 -5.30 4.66
CA ARG A 57 -10.86 -4.23 5.63
C ARG A 57 -11.10 -4.73 7.05
N SER A 58 -10.53 -4.00 8.01
CA SER A 58 -10.71 -4.26 9.46
C SER A 58 -10.31 -5.69 9.86
N ALA A 59 -9.34 -6.26 9.14
CA ALA A 59 -8.94 -7.66 9.27
C ALA A 59 -10.11 -8.66 9.18
N GLY A 60 -11.19 -8.32 8.47
CA GLY A 60 -12.37 -9.17 8.31
C GLY A 60 -13.36 -9.14 9.48
N HIS A 61 -13.14 -8.31 10.51
CA HIS A 61 -14.05 -8.20 11.67
C HIS A 61 -15.23 -7.27 11.38
N VAL A 62 -15.98 -7.55 10.30
CA VAL A 62 -17.16 -6.79 9.90
C VAL A 62 -18.35 -7.75 9.78
N PRO A 63 -19.52 -7.43 10.39
CA PRO A 63 -20.73 -8.22 10.19
C PRO A 63 -21.21 -8.21 8.73
N GLY A 64 -21.84 -9.28 8.28
CA GLY A 64 -22.54 -9.30 6.98
C GLY A 64 -21.67 -9.64 5.76
N GLY A 65 -20.44 -10.09 5.96
CA GLY A 65 -19.56 -10.60 4.90
C GLY A 65 -18.27 -9.79 4.76
N VAL A 66 -17.57 -9.99 3.64
CA VAL A 66 -16.30 -9.31 3.38
C VAL A 66 -16.55 -7.86 2.98
N TYR A 67 -16.17 -6.93 3.86
CA TYR A 67 -16.03 -5.52 3.49
C TYR A 67 -14.68 -5.31 2.81
N SER A 68 -14.67 -5.15 1.49
CA SER A 68 -13.42 -5.10 0.72
C SER A 68 -12.81 -3.69 0.65
N VAL A 69 -11.50 -3.62 0.36
CA VAL A 69 -10.82 -2.33 0.12
C VAL A 69 -11.40 -1.63 -1.10
N ALA A 70 -11.79 -2.36 -2.16
CA ALA A 70 -12.45 -1.77 -3.32
C ALA A 70 -13.79 -1.12 -2.95
N GLN A 71 -14.62 -1.81 -2.14
CA GLN A 71 -15.90 -1.26 -1.67
C GLN A 71 -15.67 0.01 -0.85
N HIS A 72 -14.69 0.02 0.04
CA HIS A 72 -14.32 1.20 0.81
C HIS A 72 -13.92 2.38 -0.08
N ALA A 73 -13.10 2.15 -1.12
CA ALA A 73 -12.64 3.19 -2.02
C ALA A 73 -13.77 3.81 -2.85
N VAL A 74 -14.72 2.98 -3.33
CA VAL A 74 -15.90 3.47 -4.06
C VAL A 74 -16.80 4.30 -3.16
N LEU A 75 -17.12 3.80 -1.95
CA LEU A 75 -17.94 4.55 -0.98
C LEU A 75 -17.30 5.90 -0.60
N MET A 76 -15.97 5.92 -0.43
CA MET A 76 -15.24 7.16 -0.16
C MET A 76 -15.29 8.13 -1.35
N CYS A 77 -15.12 7.62 -2.58
CA CYS A 77 -15.22 8.40 -3.81
C CYS A 77 -16.61 9.01 -3.97
N ASP A 78 -17.66 8.21 -3.77
CA ASP A 78 -19.05 8.67 -3.86
C ASP A 78 -19.37 9.73 -2.81
N ALA A 79 -18.90 9.54 -1.56
CA ALA A 79 -19.06 10.54 -0.51
C ALA A 79 -18.32 11.85 -0.85
N ALA A 80 -17.06 11.77 -1.29
CA ALA A 80 -16.29 12.94 -1.69
C ALA A 80 -16.97 13.72 -2.83
N MET A 81 -17.48 13.02 -3.84
CA MET A 81 -18.19 13.65 -4.96
C MET A 81 -19.50 14.30 -4.49
N GLN A 82 -20.27 13.64 -3.64
CA GLN A 82 -21.52 14.18 -3.11
C GLN A 82 -21.32 15.41 -2.20
N GLU A 83 -20.26 15.40 -1.39
CA GLU A 83 -20.00 16.47 -0.42
C GLU A 83 -19.32 17.69 -1.06
N THR A 84 -18.46 17.48 -2.06
CA THR A 84 -17.59 18.55 -2.59
C THR A 84 -17.79 18.87 -4.06
N GLY A 85 -18.32 17.93 -4.84
CA GLY A 85 -18.35 18.02 -6.30
C GLY A 85 -16.96 17.99 -6.96
N ASP A 86 -15.89 17.76 -6.22
CA ASP A 86 -14.52 17.77 -6.73
C ASP A 86 -14.15 16.38 -7.28
N ALA A 87 -14.03 16.30 -8.61
CA ALA A 87 -13.63 15.09 -9.30
C ALA A 87 -12.19 14.67 -9.00
N TYR A 88 -11.28 15.61 -8.72
CA TYR A 88 -9.89 15.28 -8.35
C TYR A 88 -9.82 14.67 -6.96
N LEU A 89 -10.53 15.24 -5.99
CA LEU A 89 -10.64 14.66 -4.66
C LEU A 89 -11.26 13.27 -4.72
N SER A 90 -12.34 13.11 -5.49
CA SER A 90 -13.02 11.83 -5.68
C SER A 90 -12.09 10.77 -6.31
N ALA A 91 -11.31 11.14 -7.33
CA ALA A 91 -10.31 10.26 -7.91
C ALA A 91 -9.17 9.91 -6.93
N ALA A 92 -8.74 10.86 -6.09
CA ALA A 92 -7.77 10.61 -5.04
C ALA A 92 -8.31 9.63 -3.99
N CYS A 93 -9.59 9.75 -3.62
CA CYS A 93 -10.29 8.81 -2.76
C CYS A 93 -10.33 7.40 -3.36
N LEU A 94 -10.64 7.27 -4.65
CA LEU A 94 -10.66 5.98 -5.34
C LEU A 94 -9.27 5.32 -5.36
N LEU A 95 -8.20 6.09 -5.52
CA LEU A 95 -6.83 5.61 -5.56
C LEU A 95 -6.14 5.53 -4.20
N HIS A 96 -6.82 5.93 -3.11
CA HIS A 96 -6.27 5.97 -1.76
C HIS A 96 -5.77 4.59 -1.30
N GLY A 97 -6.55 3.54 -1.60
CA GLY A 97 -6.28 2.17 -1.19
C GLY A 97 -5.27 1.41 -2.08
N ARG A 98 -4.75 2.01 -3.15
CA ARG A 98 -3.97 1.28 -4.19
C ARG A 98 -2.78 0.48 -3.66
N ARG A 99 -2.14 0.97 -2.58
CA ARG A 99 -1.01 0.29 -1.93
C ARG A 99 -1.40 -1.10 -1.38
N ALA A 100 -2.66 -1.26 -0.97
CA ALA A 100 -3.13 -2.53 -0.42
C ALA A 100 -3.13 -3.65 -1.47
N ALA A 101 -3.29 -3.35 -2.76
CA ALA A 101 -3.19 -4.35 -3.83
C ALA A 101 -1.83 -5.05 -3.89
N VAL A 102 -0.79 -4.40 -3.35
CA VAL A 102 0.59 -4.88 -3.35
C VAL A 102 0.99 -5.45 -2.00
N LEU A 103 0.58 -4.82 -0.90
CA LEU A 103 1.09 -5.11 0.45
C LEU A 103 0.03 -5.64 1.42
N GLY A 104 -1.21 -5.77 0.96
CA GLY A 104 -2.36 -6.06 1.82
C GLY A 104 -2.83 -4.84 2.60
N ASP A 105 -3.98 -5.01 3.25
CA ASP A 105 -4.50 -4.01 4.19
C ASP A 105 -3.97 -4.27 5.60
N ALA A 106 -3.66 -3.20 6.31
CA ALA A 106 -3.29 -3.24 7.72
C ALA A 106 -4.21 -2.31 8.50
N THR A 107 -4.77 -2.80 9.60
CA THR A 107 -5.55 -1.99 10.55
C THR A 107 -4.70 -0.87 11.13
N PRO A 108 -5.28 0.29 11.48
CA PRO A 108 -4.54 1.39 12.10
C PRO A 108 -3.70 0.96 13.31
N GLU A 109 -4.21 0.05 14.13
CA GLU A 109 -3.55 -0.47 15.33
C GLU A 109 -2.35 -1.34 14.96
N ALA A 110 -2.51 -2.24 13.99
CA ALA A 110 -1.39 -3.01 13.43
C ALA A 110 -0.31 -2.09 12.84
N ARG A 111 -0.70 -1.05 12.08
CA ARG A 111 0.27 -0.07 11.55
C ARG A 111 1.03 0.62 12.66
N ARG A 112 0.33 1.06 13.72
CA ARG A 112 0.96 1.68 14.90
C ARG A 112 1.92 0.70 15.59
N PHE A 113 1.50 -0.55 15.77
CA PHE A 113 2.31 -1.58 16.42
C PHE A 113 3.60 -1.88 15.65
N PHE A 114 3.52 -1.97 14.32
CA PHE A 114 4.67 -2.23 13.44
C PHE A 114 5.43 -0.96 13.00
N GLY A 115 5.06 0.23 13.48
CA GLY A 115 5.71 1.49 13.10
C GLY A 115 5.55 1.86 11.62
N ILE A 116 4.45 1.44 10.98
CA ILE A 116 4.14 1.76 9.58
C ILE A 116 3.48 3.14 9.52
N SER A 117 4.24 4.17 9.13
CA SER A 117 3.69 5.51 8.88
C SER A 117 2.76 5.53 7.65
N ALA A 118 1.70 6.34 7.71
CA ALA A 118 0.90 6.65 6.52
C ALA A 118 1.75 7.47 5.55
N SER A 119 2.04 6.91 4.38
CA SER A 119 2.62 7.64 3.26
C SER A 119 1.47 8.39 2.57
N THR A 120 1.46 9.71 2.70
CA THR A 120 0.58 10.62 1.93
C THR A 120 0.89 10.51 0.44
#